data_AF-A0A3A0AME3-F1
#
_entry.id   AF-A0A3A0AME3-F1
#
_cell.length_a   1.000
_cell.length_b   1.000
_cell.length_c   1.000
_cell.angle_alpha   90.00
_cell.angle_beta   90.00
_cell.angle_gamma   90.00
#
_symmetry.space_group_name_H-M   'P 1'
#
loop_
_entity.id
_entity.type
_entity.pdbx_description
1 polymer ?
#
loop_
_entity_poly.entity_id
_entity_poly.type
_entity_poly.pdbx_seq_one_letter_code
_entity_poly.pdbx_strand_id
1 'polypeptide(L)'
;MGKTRVQKPAAPQAIDYAQAIADLVKGMPIERAAQVYDFVRFLQVYPIYPTPLAGEDELWLETNEEGLAAEDLRWEATFARERKRFATLASAARAEIEAGITQPMFNEDGEFIGDELAHDA
;
A
#
# COMPACT_ATOMS: atom_id res chain seq x y z
N MET A 1 30.49 -54.97 -15.24
CA MET A 1 29.18 -54.66 -14.64
C MET A 1 29.40 -53.84 -13.36
N GLY A 2 29.43 -52.51 -13.46
CA GLY A 2 29.51 -51.62 -12.29
C GLY A 2 28.11 -51.21 -11.88
N LYS A 3 27.65 -51.62 -10.69
CA LYS A 3 26.38 -51.16 -10.14
C LYS A 3 26.58 -49.75 -9.59
N THR A 4 26.12 -48.74 -10.32
CA THR A 4 26.04 -47.37 -9.81
C THR A 4 25.00 -47.32 -8.70
N ARG A 5 25.48 -47.22 -7.45
CA ARG A 5 24.61 -46.99 -6.29
C ARG A 5 24.13 -45.54 -6.38
N VAL A 6 22.89 -45.35 -6.83
CA VAL A 6 22.21 -44.05 -6.75
C VAL A 6 22.16 -43.66 -5.28
N GLN A 7 22.92 -42.63 -4.89
CA GLN A 7 22.81 -42.04 -3.57
C GLN A 7 21.45 -41.34 -3.50
N LYS A 8 20.61 -41.79 -2.58
CA LYS A 8 19.37 -41.10 -2.19
C LYS A 8 19.75 -39.69 -1.74
N PRO A 9 19.13 -38.62 -2.28
CA PRO A 9 19.41 -37.28 -1.81
C PRO A 9 19.09 -37.18 -0.32
N ALA A 10 20.00 -36.58 0.45
CA ALA A 10 19.81 -36.32 1.87
C ALA A 10 18.55 -35.47 2.07
N ALA A 11 17.69 -35.86 3.02
CA ALA A 11 16.53 -35.07 3.38
C ALA A 11 16.96 -33.66 3.86
N PRO A 12 16.22 -32.60 3.55
CA PRO A 12 16.53 -31.26 4.07
C PRO A 12 16.55 -31.34 5.59
N GLN A 13 17.64 -30.87 6.20
CA GLN A 13 17.72 -30.79 7.66
C GLN A 13 16.57 -29.90 8.14
N ALA A 14 15.76 -30.42 9.06
CA ALA A 14 14.71 -29.63 9.68
C ALA A 14 15.39 -28.50 10.45
N ILE A 15 15.32 -27.28 9.92
CA ILE A 15 15.83 -26.11 10.61
C ILE A 15 14.91 -25.89 11.82
N ASP A 16 15.49 -25.93 13.01
CA ASP A 16 14.82 -25.41 14.18
C ASP A 16 14.80 -23.88 14.08
N TYR A 17 13.70 -23.37 13.53
CA TYR A 17 13.51 -21.93 13.34
C TYR A 17 13.54 -21.16 14.65
N ALA A 18 13.09 -21.75 15.76
CA ALA A 18 13.12 -21.09 17.06
C ALA A 18 14.57 -20.85 17.50
N GLN A 19 15.42 -21.87 17.35
CA GLN A 19 16.84 -21.76 17.67
C GLN A 19 17.57 -20.80 16.72
N ALA A 20 17.29 -20.87 15.42
CA ALA A 20 17.91 -19.98 14.43
C ALA A 20 17.58 -18.50 14.67
N ILE A 21 16.34 -18.19 15.03
CA ILE A 21 15.92 -16.82 15.37
C ILE A 21 16.58 -16.38 16.68
N ALA A 22 16.63 -17.24 17.69
CA ALA A 22 17.26 -16.92 18.97
C ALA A 22 18.75 -16.58 18.82
N ASP A 23 19.49 -17.34 18.01
CA ASP A 23 20.90 -17.09 17.74
C ASP A 23 21.12 -15.78 16.98
N LEU A 24 20.21 -15.44 16.06
CA LEU A 24 20.27 -14.21 15.28
C LEU A 24 20.02 -12.97 16.16
N VAL A 25 19.04 -13.02 17.06
CA VAL A 25 18.74 -11.93 18.00
C VAL A 25 19.85 -11.77 19.04
N LYS A 26 20.44 -12.87 19.51
CA LYS A 26 21.53 -12.86 20.51
C LYS A 26 22.78 -12.09 20.05
N GLY A 27 23.04 -12.05 18.74
CA GLY A 27 24.18 -11.33 18.17
C GLY A 27 23.95 -9.84 17.92
N MET A 28 22.76 -9.31 18.19
CA MET A 28 22.40 -7.93 17.84
C MET A 28 22.73 -6.92 18.95
N PRO A 29 23.01 -5.64 18.58
CA PRO A 29 22.92 -4.52 19.51
C PRO A 29 21.53 -4.44 20.15
N ILE A 30 21.47 -4.00 21.40
CA ILE A 30 20.23 -4.04 22.21
C ILE A 30 19.08 -3.25 21.59
N GLU A 31 19.39 -2.15 20.90
CA GLU A 31 18.41 -1.31 20.21
C GLU A 31 17.75 -2.05 19.03
N ARG A 32 18.50 -2.91 18.34
CA ARG A 32 17.99 -3.75 17.24
C ARG A 32 17.21 -4.94 17.77
N ALA A 33 17.65 -5.54 18.87
CA ALA A 33 16.89 -6.61 19.54
C ALA A 33 15.53 -6.10 20.07
N ALA A 34 15.49 -4.87 20.59
CA ALA A 34 14.24 -4.22 21.01
C ALA A 34 13.27 -4.03 19.84
N GLN A 35 13.75 -3.63 18.65
CA GLN A 35 12.91 -3.50 17.45
C GLN A 35 12.27 -4.84 17.04
N VAL A 36 13.01 -5.95 17.12
CA VAL A 36 12.47 -7.29 16.83
C VAL A 36 11.39 -7.66 17.84
N TYR A 37 11.62 -7.38 19.13
CA TYR A 37 10.63 -7.61 20.18
C TYR A 37 9.36 -6.79 19.97
N ASP A 38 9.48 -5.50 19.66
CA ASP A 38 8.35 -4.61 19.40
C ASP A 38 7.56 -5.07 18.16
N PHE A 39 8.24 -5.52 17.12
CA PHE A 39 7.61 -6.07 15.93
C PHE A 39 6.85 -7.37 16.24
N VAL A 40 7.42 -8.28 17.02
CA VAL A 40 6.73 -9.51 17.45
C VAL A 40 5.50 -9.15 18.30
N ARG A 41 5.60 -8.16 19.19
CA ARG A 41 4.48 -7.66 19.98
C ARG A 41 3.39 -7.07 19.09
N PHE A 42 3.76 -6.30 18.07
CA PHE A 42 2.84 -5.78 17.08
C PHE A 42 2.08 -6.93 16.38
N LEU A 43 2.78 -7.97 15.90
CA LEU A 43 2.13 -9.14 15.27
C LEU A 43 1.21 -9.90 16.23
N GLN A 44 1.52 -9.96 17.52
CA GLN A 44 0.65 -10.61 18.51
C GLN A 44 -0.63 -9.81 18.79
N VAL A 45 -0.54 -8.48 18.79
CA VAL A 45 -1.67 -7.57 19.01
C VAL A 45 -2.54 -7.44 17.75
N TYR A 46 -1.92 -7.48 16.58
CA TYR A 46 -2.56 -7.45 15.27
C TYR A 46 -2.30 -8.78 14.54
N PRO A 47 -2.90 -9.90 15.00
CA PRO A 47 -2.62 -11.24 14.48
C PRO A 47 -2.91 -11.39 12.98
N ILE A 48 -3.67 -10.47 12.40
CA ILE A 48 -4.00 -10.43 10.98
C ILE A 48 -4.18 -8.94 10.58
N TYR A 49 -3.10 -8.25 10.24
CA TYR A 49 -3.15 -7.36 9.08
C TYR A 49 -2.86 -8.25 7.88
N PRO A 50 -3.63 -8.15 6.77
CA PRO A 50 -3.48 -9.08 5.67
C PRO A 50 -2.02 -9.07 5.20
N THR A 51 -1.45 -10.26 5.13
CA THR A 51 -0.22 -10.57 4.40
C THR A 51 -0.27 -9.83 3.07
N PRO A 52 0.63 -8.88 2.78
CA PRO A 52 0.65 -8.30 1.44
C PRO A 52 1.27 -9.32 0.48
N LEU A 53 0.65 -9.45 -0.70
CA LEU A 53 1.19 -10.04 -1.95
C LEU A 53 0.94 -11.53 -2.24
N ALA A 54 -0.26 -12.04 -1.96
CA ALA A 54 -0.79 -13.16 -2.74
C ALA A 54 -2.33 -13.19 -2.67
N GLY A 55 -3.01 -12.38 -3.48
CA GLY A 55 -4.31 -12.78 -4.01
C GLY A 55 -5.52 -11.86 -3.85
N GLU A 56 -5.52 -10.84 -2.98
CA GLU A 56 -6.75 -10.04 -2.77
C GLU A 56 -6.52 -8.51 -2.68
N ASP A 57 -5.33 -8.02 -2.31
CA ASP A 57 -5.07 -6.56 -2.27
C ASP A 57 -4.78 -5.94 -3.66
N GLU A 58 -4.67 -6.74 -4.71
CA GLU A 58 -4.71 -6.27 -6.11
C GLU A 58 -6.14 -6.00 -6.60
N LEU A 59 -7.19 -6.36 -5.85
CA LEU A 59 -8.59 -6.13 -6.23
C LEU A 59 -9.01 -4.65 -6.23
N TRP A 60 -8.18 -3.75 -5.72
CA TRP A 60 -8.45 -2.31 -5.78
C TRP A 60 -8.18 -1.69 -7.16
N LEU A 61 -7.39 -2.38 -7.99
CA LEU A 61 -7.22 -2.04 -9.39
C LEU A 61 -7.71 -3.25 -10.17
N GLU A 62 -8.96 -3.23 -10.62
CA GLU A 62 -9.40 -4.11 -11.69
C GLU A 62 -8.57 -3.77 -12.95
N THR A 63 -7.34 -4.28 -13.02
CA THR A 63 -6.34 -3.96 -14.05
C THR A 63 -6.53 -4.75 -15.34
N ASN A 64 -7.52 -5.65 -15.38
CA ASN A 64 -7.88 -6.35 -16.61
C ASN A 64 -8.85 -5.50 -17.46
N GLU A 65 -8.82 -5.70 -18.77
CA GLU A 65 -9.59 -4.90 -19.74
C GLU A 65 -11.11 -4.95 -19.50
N GLU A 66 -11.63 -6.09 -19.06
CA GLU A 66 -13.05 -6.27 -18.76
C GLU A 66 -13.48 -5.46 -17.52
N GLY A 67 -12.64 -5.43 -16.50
CA GLY A 67 -12.85 -4.71 -15.26
C GLY A 67 -12.81 -3.20 -15.43
N LEU A 68 -11.85 -2.70 -16.23
CA LEU A 68 -11.80 -1.29 -16.64
C LEU A 68 -13.06 -0.89 -17.43
N ALA A 69 -13.50 -1.71 -18.40
CA ALA A 69 -14.71 -1.42 -19.16
C ALA A 69 -15.98 -1.42 -18.27
N ALA A 70 -16.06 -2.34 -17.32
CA ALA A 70 -17.16 -2.38 -16.36
C ALA A 70 -17.15 -1.18 -15.42
N GLU A 71 -15.97 -0.74 -14.99
CA GLU A 71 -15.78 0.49 -14.23
C GLU A 71 -16.23 1.72 -15.02
N ASP A 72 -15.76 1.89 -16.25
CA ASP A 72 -16.15 3.00 -17.14
C ASP A 72 -17.67 3.09 -17.29
N LEU A 73 -18.36 1.96 -17.48
CA LEU A 73 -19.81 1.93 -17.55
C LEU A 73 -20.48 2.40 -16.25
N ARG A 74 -19.92 2.06 -15.09
CA ARG A 74 -20.42 2.55 -13.79
C ARG A 74 -20.20 4.05 -13.62
N TRP A 75 -19.05 4.57 -14.07
CA TRP A 75 -18.75 6.00 -14.05
C TRP A 75 -19.70 6.77 -14.97
N GLU A 76 -19.90 6.30 -16.20
CA GLU A 76 -20.83 6.91 -17.16
C GLU A 76 -22.27 6.91 -16.65
N ALA A 77 -22.75 5.78 -16.10
CA ALA A 77 -24.09 5.70 -15.52
C ALA A 77 -24.25 6.68 -14.34
N THR A 78 -23.22 6.81 -13.50
CA THR A 78 -23.22 7.75 -12.37
C THR A 78 -23.19 9.20 -12.86
N PHE A 79 -22.37 9.51 -13.86
CA PHE A 79 -22.30 10.84 -14.46
C PHE A 79 -23.61 11.25 -15.13
N ALA A 80 -24.25 10.33 -15.85
CA ALA A 80 -25.55 10.56 -16.46
C ALA A 80 -26.64 10.83 -15.40
N ARG A 81 -26.66 10.04 -14.32
CA ARG A 81 -27.62 10.19 -13.22
C ARG A 81 -27.43 11.51 -12.45
N GLU A 82 -26.18 11.85 -12.11
CA GLU A 82 -25.83 12.97 -11.24
C GLU A 82 -25.47 14.26 -11.99
N ARG A 83 -25.67 14.31 -13.32
CA ARG A 83 -25.25 15.41 -14.20
C ARG A 83 -25.57 16.81 -13.65
N LYS A 84 -26.80 17.00 -13.14
CA LYS A 84 -27.22 18.31 -12.59
C LYS A 84 -26.43 18.68 -11.34
N ARG A 85 -26.21 17.72 -10.43
CA ARG A 85 -25.42 17.92 -9.21
C ARG A 85 -23.98 18.27 -9.54
N PHE A 86 -23.37 17.57 -10.50
CA PHE A 86 -22.02 17.88 -10.96
C PHE A 86 -21.92 19.24 -11.63
N ALA A 87 -22.92 19.65 -12.42
CA ALA A 87 -22.97 21.00 -12.98
C ALA A 87 -23.05 22.09 -11.88
N THR A 88 -23.83 21.86 -10.83
CA THR A 88 -23.89 22.78 -9.67
C THR A 88 -22.55 22.86 -8.95
N LEU A 89 -21.91 21.71 -8.67
CA LEU A 89 -20.59 21.68 -8.03
C LEU A 89 -19.52 22.38 -8.87
N ALA A 90 -19.51 22.14 -10.19
CA ALA A 90 -18.58 22.81 -11.09
C ALA A 90 -18.80 24.33 -11.13
N SER A 91 -20.06 24.78 -11.08
CA SER A 91 -20.37 26.22 -11.00
C SER A 91 -19.93 26.83 -9.68
N ALA A 92 -20.12 26.13 -8.56
CA ALA A 92 -19.69 26.59 -7.24
C ALA A 92 -18.16 26.70 -7.17
N ALA A 93 -17.44 25.67 -7.62
CA ALA A 93 -15.98 25.68 -7.67
C ALA A 93 -15.42 26.84 -8.50
N ARG A 94 -16.02 27.14 -9.67
CA ARG A 94 -15.63 28.30 -10.48
C ARG A 94 -15.85 29.62 -9.75
N ALA A 95 -16.98 29.76 -9.06
CA ALA A 95 -17.26 30.96 -8.28
C ALA A 95 -16.27 31.14 -7.12
N GLU A 96 -15.85 30.06 -6.46
CA GLU A 96 -14.83 30.10 -5.40
C GLU A 96 -13.45 30.51 -5.93
N ILE A 97 -13.07 30.03 -7.12
CA ILE A 97 -11.84 30.42 -7.81
C ILE A 97 -11.88 31.91 -8.18
N GLU A 98 -12.97 32.36 -8.79
CA GLU A 98 -13.17 33.77 -9.17
C GLU A 98 -13.20 34.71 -7.95
N ALA A 99 -13.71 34.22 -6.81
CA ALA A 99 -13.73 34.95 -5.55
C ALA A 99 -12.37 34.94 -4.80
N GLY A 100 -11.37 34.18 -5.28
CA GLY A 100 -10.07 34.05 -4.63
C GLY A 100 -10.11 33.29 -3.29
N ILE A 101 -11.13 32.46 -3.08
CA ILE A 101 -11.27 31.63 -1.87
C ILE A 101 -10.33 30.40 -1.94
N THR A 102 -9.99 29.98 -3.16
CA THR A 102 -9.07 28.86 -3.41
C THR A 102 -7.63 29.35 -3.55
N GLN A 103 -6.67 28.54 -3.11
CA GLN A 103 -5.24 28.77 -3.36
C GLN A 103 -4.73 27.84 -4.47
N PRO A 104 -3.83 28.32 -5.35
CA PRO A 104 -3.20 27.47 -6.34
C PRO A 104 -2.29 26.45 -5.64
N MET A 105 -2.40 25.19 -6.07
CA MET A 105 -1.58 24.10 -5.56
C MET A 105 -0.26 23.95 -6.33
N PHE A 106 -0.18 24.53 -7.53
CA PHE A 106 0.98 24.49 -8.41
C PHE A 106 1.31 25.90 -8.93
N ASN A 107 2.59 26.19 -9.13
CA ASN A 107 3.04 27.42 -9.79
C ASN A 107 2.90 27.33 -11.33
N GLU A 108 3.27 28.41 -12.03
CA GLU A 108 3.22 28.49 -13.49
C GLU A 108 4.12 27.45 -14.19
N ASP A 109 5.16 26.96 -13.50
CA ASP A 109 6.07 25.92 -13.97
C ASP A 109 5.58 24.49 -13.67
N GLY A 110 4.42 24.35 -13.00
CA GLY A 110 3.83 23.07 -12.63
C GLY A 110 4.44 22.43 -11.38
N GLU A 111 5.25 23.17 -10.62
CA GLU A 111 5.80 22.72 -9.34
C GLU A 111 4.79 22.93 -8.22
N PHE A 112 4.73 21.99 -7.29
CA PHE A 112 3.83 22.06 -6.14
C PHE A 112 4.25 23.19 -5.19
N ILE A 113 3.31 24.08 -4.87
CA ILE A 113 3.50 25.24 -3.98
C ILE A 113 2.67 25.14 -2.70
N GLY A 114 2.38 23.90 -2.25
CA GLY A 114 1.61 23.71 -1.03
C GLY A 114 2.27 24.40 0.16
N ASP A 115 1.43 24.93 1.04
CA ASP A 115 1.84 25.67 2.24
C ASP A 115 3.04 24.99 2.93
N GLU A 116 4.18 25.69 2.96
CA GLU A 116 4.93 25.76 4.21
C GLU A 116 3.91 26.25 5.24
N LEU A 117 3.27 25.32 5.95
CA LEU A 117 2.44 25.62 7.11
C LEU A 117 3.29 26.54 7.98
N ALA A 118 2.96 27.83 7.97
CA ALA A 118 3.56 28.82 8.84
C ALA A 118 3.17 28.42 10.27
N HIS A 119 3.99 27.55 10.86
CA HIS A 119 4.12 27.43 12.29
C HIS A 119 4.87 28.68 12.75
N ASP A 120 4.18 29.79 12.91
CA ASP A 120 4.63 30.82 13.83
C ASP A 120 3.45 31.45 14.56
N ALA A 121 3.69 31.55 15.87
CA ALA A 121 2.80 31.85 16.99
C ALA A 121 2.16 33.25 16.97
#